data_AF-A0AA41T616-F1
#
_entry.id   AF-A0AA41T616-F1
#
_cell.length_a   1.000
_cell.length_b   1.000
_cell.length_c   1.000
_cell.angle_alpha   90.00
_cell.angle_beta   90.00
_cell.angle_gamma   90.00
#
_symmetry.space_group_name_H-M   'P 1'
#
loop_
_entity.id
_entity.type
_entity.pdbx_description
1 polymer ?
#
loop_
_entity_poly.entity_id
_entity_poly.type
_entity_poly.pdbx_seq_one_letter_code
_entity_poly.pdbx_strand_id
1 'polypeptide(L)'
;ETLALELNFWTVNRTISVYLEEKSYNLNRYYVPYGGPRPESYSKDAELADTLPEGDREVLWAELKAGAESGWDFSSRWLVGGPNPNSLSSIRTSKLIPVDLNAFLCQAEELMSNFYSRLGNDTQAERYRSLRAQRMAALNALLWDEQKGAWFDYDVENGKNLEFYPSNLTPLWAGCFSDPSFVDKALRYLEYDISNGGQPGGGGEYEVQEGFGWTNGMALMLLDRYGDRLTSGTQLTLQVPHYLVVALPLQLLLSFLPW
;
A
#
# COMPACT_ATOMS: atom_id res chain seq x y z
N GLU A 1 26.24 9.12 -2.72
CA GLU A 1 26.54 8.04 -3.68
C GLU A 1 25.65 6.82 -3.47
N THR A 2 25.46 6.33 -2.23
CA THR A 2 24.64 5.13 -1.93
C THR A 2 23.23 5.14 -2.53
N LEU A 3 22.42 6.19 -2.32
CA LEU A 3 21.06 6.26 -2.86
C LEU A 3 21.03 6.29 -4.40
N ALA A 4 22.06 6.87 -5.04
CA ALA A 4 22.17 6.85 -6.50
C ALA A 4 22.46 5.44 -7.03
N LEU A 5 23.30 4.65 -6.32
CA LEU A 5 23.56 3.26 -6.66
C LEU A 5 22.31 2.39 -6.48
N GLU A 6 21.55 2.62 -5.42
CA GLU A 6 20.28 1.93 -5.17
C GLU A 6 19.23 2.24 -6.25
N LEU A 7 19.02 3.52 -6.59
CA LEU A 7 18.11 3.90 -7.68
C LEU A 7 18.55 3.31 -9.03
N ASN A 8 19.86 3.22 -9.26
CA ASN A 8 20.39 2.54 -10.44
C ASN A 8 20.10 1.03 -10.41
N PHE A 9 20.20 0.37 -9.25
CA PHE A 9 19.81 -1.03 -9.11
C PHE A 9 18.35 -1.24 -9.51
N TRP A 10 17.42 -0.43 -8.98
CA TRP A 10 16.00 -0.50 -9.34
C TRP A 10 15.79 -0.27 -10.84
N THR A 11 16.42 0.75 -11.39
CA THR A 11 16.32 1.10 -12.82
C THR A 11 16.79 -0.05 -13.73
N VAL A 12 17.91 -0.70 -13.39
CA VAL A 12 18.52 -1.72 -14.24
C VAL A 12 17.86 -3.09 -14.06
N ASN A 13 17.53 -3.48 -12.82
CA ASN A 13 17.17 -4.87 -12.50
C ASN A 13 15.68 -5.09 -12.22
N ARG A 14 14.91 -4.01 -12.03
CA ARG A 14 13.53 -4.09 -11.53
C ARG A 14 12.53 -3.32 -12.38
N THR A 15 12.96 -2.71 -13.49
CA THR A 15 12.07 -1.98 -14.40
C THR A 15 11.26 -2.94 -15.27
N ILE A 16 10.00 -2.62 -15.48
CA ILE A 16 9.10 -3.25 -16.45
C ILE A 16 8.42 -2.16 -17.29
N SER A 17 8.24 -2.44 -18.58
CA SER A 17 7.52 -1.57 -19.51
C SER A 17 6.10 -2.09 -19.70
N VAL A 18 5.11 -1.20 -19.53
CA VAL A 18 3.71 -1.46 -19.84
C VAL A 18 3.27 -0.54 -20.96
N TYR A 19 2.61 -1.11 -21.96
CA TYR A 19 2.05 -0.38 -23.08
C TYR A 19 0.58 -0.12 -22.80
N LEU A 20 0.21 1.16 -22.77
CA LEU A 20 -1.18 1.59 -22.75
C LEU A 20 -1.41 2.39 -24.02
N GLU A 21 -2.31 1.90 -24.88
CA GLU A 21 -2.49 2.40 -26.24
C GLU A 21 -1.17 2.32 -27.03
N GLU A 22 -0.63 3.46 -27.46
CA GLU A 22 0.64 3.57 -28.21
C GLU A 22 1.80 4.10 -27.36
N LYS A 23 1.59 4.27 -26.05
CA LYS A 23 2.59 4.84 -25.15
C LYS A 23 3.13 3.79 -24.18
N SER A 24 4.46 3.73 -24.09
CA SER A 24 5.16 2.89 -23.13
C SER A 24 5.40 3.67 -21.84
N TYR A 25 5.13 3.02 -20.71
CA TYR A 25 5.35 3.53 -19.38
C TYR A 25 6.26 2.57 -18.62
N ASN A 26 7.33 3.11 -18.01
CA ASN A 26 8.27 2.33 -17.23
C ASN A 26 8.00 2.55 -15.74
N LEU A 27 7.80 1.44 -15.03
CA LEU A 27 7.68 1.40 -13.58
C LEU A 27 8.50 0.24 -13.03
N ASN A 28 8.57 0.13 -11.71
CA ASN A 28 9.32 -0.92 -11.04
C ASN A 28 8.39 -1.95 -10.39
N ARG A 29 8.88 -3.18 -10.30
CA ARG A 29 8.23 -4.30 -9.62
C ARG A 29 9.22 -5.02 -8.71
N TYR A 30 8.70 -5.68 -7.67
CA TYR A 30 9.49 -6.66 -6.93
C TYR A 30 9.68 -7.91 -7.78
N TYR A 31 10.90 -8.44 -7.86
CA TYR A 31 11.19 -9.55 -8.77
C TYR A 31 12.49 -10.25 -8.41
N VAL A 32 12.45 -11.46 -7.85
CA VAL A 32 13.69 -12.16 -7.50
C VAL A 32 13.94 -13.29 -8.50
N PRO A 33 14.95 -13.20 -9.40
CA PRO A 33 15.15 -14.17 -10.48
C PRO A 33 15.87 -15.45 -10.05
N TYR A 34 15.72 -15.85 -8.78
CA TYR A 34 16.45 -16.99 -8.21
C TYR A 34 15.48 -18.03 -7.64
N GLY A 35 15.57 -19.26 -8.16
CA GLY A 35 14.87 -20.41 -7.64
C GLY A 35 15.40 -20.90 -6.28
N GLY A 36 14.76 -21.94 -5.76
CA GLY A 36 15.03 -22.56 -4.45
C GLY A 36 14.36 -21.85 -3.28
N PRO A 37 14.02 -22.58 -2.21
CA PRO A 37 13.33 -22.02 -1.04
C PRO A 37 14.17 -20.95 -0.33
N ARG A 38 13.50 -20.02 0.35
CA ARG A 38 14.15 -19.01 1.19
C ARG A 38 14.94 -19.67 2.33
N PRO A 39 16.23 -19.36 2.55
CA PRO A 39 17.01 -19.99 3.61
C PRO A 39 16.40 -19.85 5.02
N GLU A 40 15.79 -18.70 5.32
CA GLU A 40 15.15 -18.40 6.60
C GLU A 40 13.80 -19.10 6.81
N SER A 41 13.16 -19.55 5.72
CA SER A 41 11.85 -20.24 5.73
C SER A 41 11.87 -21.55 4.94
N TYR A 42 13.03 -22.22 4.92
CA TYR A 42 13.32 -23.29 3.95
C TYR A 42 12.27 -24.40 3.94
N SER A 43 11.91 -24.93 5.11
CA SER A 43 10.96 -26.04 5.23
C SER A 43 9.57 -25.64 4.74
N LYS A 44 9.11 -24.44 5.08
CA LYS A 44 7.78 -23.93 4.68
C LYS A 44 7.67 -23.74 3.18
N ASP A 45 8.69 -23.13 2.57
CA ASP A 45 8.74 -22.92 1.13
C ASP A 45 8.85 -24.25 0.36
N ALA A 46 9.59 -25.24 0.90
CA ALA A 46 9.70 -26.57 0.30
C ALA A 46 8.40 -27.37 0.41
N GLU A 47 7.78 -27.40 1.60
CA GLU A 47 6.49 -28.06 1.84
C GLU A 47 5.38 -27.49 0.95
N LEU A 48 5.33 -26.16 0.76
CA LEU A 48 4.38 -25.53 -0.14
C LEU A 48 4.65 -25.91 -1.60
N ALA A 49 5.92 -25.91 -2.03
CA ALA A 49 6.29 -26.29 -3.39
C ALA A 49 5.99 -27.76 -3.71
N ASP A 50 6.01 -28.64 -2.71
CA ASP A 50 5.64 -30.05 -2.87
C ASP A 50 4.16 -30.25 -3.25
N THR A 51 3.31 -29.23 -3.05
CA THR A 51 1.91 -29.24 -3.50
C THR A 51 1.76 -28.95 -5.00
N LEU A 52 2.84 -28.53 -5.68
CA LEU A 52 2.85 -28.17 -7.09
C LEU A 52 3.68 -29.17 -7.94
N PRO A 53 3.41 -29.26 -9.26
CA PRO A 53 4.28 -29.96 -10.20
C PRO A 53 5.72 -29.45 -10.13
N GLU A 54 6.70 -30.35 -10.34
CA GLU A 54 8.13 -30.02 -10.23
C GLU A 54 8.54 -28.81 -11.08
N GLY A 55 7.98 -28.69 -12.29
CA GLY A 55 8.25 -27.58 -13.21
C GLY A 55 7.78 -26.20 -12.72
N ASP A 56 6.86 -26.14 -11.77
CA ASP A 56 6.30 -24.87 -11.26
C ASP A 56 6.98 -24.40 -9.96
N ARG A 57 7.80 -25.26 -9.33
CA ARG A 57 8.38 -25.00 -8.01
C ARG A 57 9.36 -23.84 -8.01
N GLU A 58 10.20 -23.74 -9.04
CA GLU A 58 11.17 -22.64 -9.15
C GLU A 58 10.49 -21.28 -9.29
N VAL A 59 9.38 -21.23 -10.03
CA VAL A 59 8.57 -20.02 -10.19
C VAL A 59 7.95 -19.66 -8.84
N LEU A 60 7.33 -20.61 -8.14
CA LEU A 60 6.76 -20.36 -6.81
C LEU A 60 7.81 -19.76 -5.86
N TRP A 61 9.00 -20.35 -5.77
CA TRP A 61 10.05 -19.84 -4.89
C TRP A 61 10.53 -18.43 -5.25
N ALA A 62 10.61 -18.10 -6.54
CA ALA A 62 10.92 -16.75 -7.01
C ALA A 62 9.84 -15.74 -6.58
N GLU A 63 8.57 -16.12 -6.68
CA GLU A 63 7.43 -15.28 -6.29
C GLU A 63 7.31 -15.07 -4.77
N LEU A 64 7.63 -16.11 -3.98
CA LEU A 64 7.73 -16.00 -2.52
C LEU A 64 8.85 -15.02 -2.11
N LYS A 65 10.00 -15.09 -2.76
CA LYS A 65 11.10 -14.14 -2.51
C LYS A 65 10.76 -12.71 -2.94
N ALA A 66 10.04 -12.54 -4.04
CA ALA A 66 9.53 -11.22 -4.44
C ALA A 66 8.49 -10.70 -3.42
N GLY A 67 7.65 -11.58 -2.88
CA GLY A 67 6.74 -11.27 -1.77
C GLY A 67 7.50 -10.77 -0.54
N ALA A 68 8.59 -11.43 -0.16
CA ALA A 68 9.47 -10.98 0.92
C ALA A 68 10.20 -9.67 0.58
N GLU A 69 10.69 -9.49 -0.65
CA GLU A 69 11.31 -8.22 -1.11
C GLU A 69 10.36 -7.02 -0.97
N SER A 70 9.05 -7.27 -1.09
CA SER A 70 8.02 -6.22 -0.92
C SER A 70 7.84 -5.75 0.52
N GLY A 71 8.23 -6.55 1.51
CA GLY A 71 7.91 -6.33 2.92
C GLY A 71 6.47 -6.69 3.31
N TRP A 72 5.73 -7.35 2.41
CA TRP A 72 4.36 -7.85 2.61
C TRP A 72 4.29 -9.37 2.40
N ASP A 73 5.12 -10.15 3.08
CA ASP A 73 5.13 -11.61 3.10
C ASP A 73 4.21 -12.18 4.20
N PHE A 74 3.05 -12.75 3.91
CA PHE A 74 2.36 -12.70 2.62
C PHE A 74 1.02 -12.00 2.74
N SER A 75 0.49 -11.58 1.60
CA SER A 75 -0.75 -10.81 1.51
C SER A 75 -1.51 -11.23 0.26
N SER A 76 -2.85 -11.24 0.37
CA SER A 76 -3.80 -11.43 -0.73
C SER A 76 -3.54 -10.45 -1.88
N ARG A 77 -2.92 -9.31 -1.58
CA ARG A 77 -2.40 -8.32 -2.53
C ARG A 77 -1.62 -8.98 -3.68
N TRP A 78 -0.87 -10.03 -3.39
CA TRP A 78 -0.01 -10.73 -4.36
C TRP A 78 -0.64 -11.99 -4.98
N LEU A 79 -1.86 -12.33 -4.58
CA LEU A 79 -2.58 -13.52 -5.04
C LEU A 79 -3.65 -13.18 -6.09
N VAL A 80 -3.98 -11.89 -6.27
CA VAL A 80 -4.98 -11.42 -7.24
C VAL A 80 -4.58 -11.79 -8.66
N GLY A 81 -5.56 -12.21 -9.47
CA GLY A 81 -5.33 -12.68 -10.84
C GLY A 81 -4.70 -14.07 -10.92
N GLY A 82 -4.44 -14.71 -9.79
CA GLY A 82 -3.98 -16.10 -9.71
C GLY A 82 -5.11 -17.11 -9.88
N PRO A 83 -4.80 -18.38 -10.20
CA PRO A 83 -5.80 -19.44 -10.38
C PRO A 83 -6.59 -19.76 -9.10
N ASN A 84 -6.00 -19.48 -7.93
CA ASN A 84 -6.68 -19.62 -6.64
C ASN A 84 -6.24 -18.49 -5.68
N PRO A 85 -6.93 -17.33 -5.68
CA PRO A 85 -6.51 -16.13 -4.93
C PRO A 85 -6.56 -16.29 -3.40
N ASN A 86 -6.99 -17.45 -2.89
CA ASN A 86 -6.99 -17.79 -1.46
C ASN A 86 -5.83 -18.70 -1.07
N SER A 87 -4.99 -19.13 -2.03
CA SER A 87 -3.86 -20.01 -1.79
C SER A 87 -2.54 -19.28 -2.01
N LEU A 88 -1.62 -19.38 -1.05
CA LEU A 88 -0.27 -18.84 -1.18
C LEU A 88 0.49 -19.47 -2.37
N SER A 89 0.15 -20.69 -2.78
CA SER A 89 0.74 -21.31 -3.98
C SER A 89 0.39 -20.58 -5.29
N SER A 90 -0.58 -19.66 -5.28
CA SER A 90 -0.93 -18.81 -6.42
C SER A 90 -0.19 -17.47 -6.47
N ILE A 91 0.71 -17.22 -5.52
CA ILE A 91 1.45 -15.97 -5.41
C ILE A 91 2.17 -15.64 -6.72
N ARG A 92 2.00 -14.39 -7.14
CA ARG A 92 2.49 -13.88 -8.42
C ARG A 92 2.98 -12.44 -8.30
N THR A 93 3.61 -12.11 -7.18
CA THR A 93 4.13 -10.77 -6.83
C THR A 93 4.83 -10.06 -8.00
N SER A 94 5.64 -10.80 -8.78
CA SER A 94 6.37 -10.23 -9.91
C SER A 94 5.49 -9.84 -11.10
N LYS A 95 4.22 -10.20 -11.11
CA LYS A 95 3.26 -9.77 -12.14
C LYS A 95 2.62 -8.43 -11.81
N LEU A 96 2.76 -7.96 -10.57
CA LEU A 96 2.19 -6.69 -10.13
C LEU A 96 3.22 -5.57 -10.22
N ILE A 97 2.75 -4.38 -10.58
CA ILE A 97 3.45 -3.12 -10.45
C ILE A 97 2.92 -2.43 -9.19
N PRO A 98 3.67 -2.47 -8.07
CA PRO A 98 3.17 -1.99 -6.80
C PRO A 98 3.17 -0.46 -6.71
N VAL A 99 2.08 0.11 -6.22
CA VAL A 99 1.94 1.57 -6.03
C VAL A 99 2.95 2.13 -5.04
N ASP A 100 3.18 1.42 -3.93
CA ASP A 100 4.09 1.80 -2.85
C ASP A 100 5.53 1.89 -3.30
N LEU A 101 6.05 0.84 -3.95
CA LEU A 101 7.40 0.84 -4.52
C LEU A 101 7.62 2.06 -5.42
N ASN A 102 6.68 2.32 -6.33
CA ASN A 102 6.82 3.39 -7.28
C ASN A 102 6.61 4.79 -6.66
N ALA A 103 5.81 4.91 -5.61
CA ALA A 103 5.73 6.14 -4.82
C ALA A 103 7.07 6.42 -4.09
N PHE A 104 7.68 5.40 -3.49
CA PHE A 104 8.97 5.55 -2.79
C PHE A 104 10.10 5.93 -3.75
N LEU A 105 10.18 5.29 -4.92
CA LEU A 105 11.17 5.64 -5.93
C LEU A 105 10.96 7.06 -6.49
N CYS A 106 9.70 7.49 -6.64
CA CYS A 106 9.39 8.87 -7.04
C CYS A 106 9.88 9.89 -6.00
N GLN A 107 9.68 9.62 -4.70
CA GLN A 107 10.18 10.49 -3.64
C GLN A 107 11.71 10.50 -3.59
N ALA A 108 12.34 9.34 -3.77
CA ALA A 108 13.79 9.24 -3.83
C ALA A 108 14.37 10.05 -5.02
N GLU A 109 13.72 10.02 -6.18
CA GLU A 109 14.09 10.86 -7.33
C GLU A 109 13.97 12.36 -7.01
N GLU A 110 12.92 12.78 -6.31
CA GLU A 110 12.80 14.17 -5.83
C GLU A 110 13.95 14.57 -4.91
N LEU A 111 14.21 13.74 -3.88
CA LEU A 111 15.28 13.97 -2.91
C LEU A 111 16.65 14.06 -3.60
N MET A 112 16.92 13.18 -4.56
CA MET A 112 18.15 13.19 -5.33
C MET A 112 18.27 14.44 -6.21
N SER A 113 17.18 14.88 -6.83
CA SER A 113 17.19 16.13 -7.62
C SER A 113 17.53 17.34 -6.75
N ASN A 114 16.90 17.45 -5.58
CA ASN A 114 17.12 18.53 -4.63
C ASN A 114 18.53 18.49 -4.03
N PHE A 115 19.03 17.29 -3.73
CA PHE A 115 20.39 17.09 -3.23
C PHE A 115 21.43 17.56 -4.24
N TYR A 116 21.33 17.14 -5.51
CA TYR A 116 22.28 17.56 -6.54
C TYR A 116 22.19 19.04 -6.88
N SER A 117 21.00 19.66 -6.83
CA SER A 117 20.87 21.12 -6.95
C SER A 117 21.64 21.85 -5.85
N ARG A 118 21.55 21.38 -4.59
CA ARG A 118 22.28 21.99 -3.46
C ARG A 118 23.79 21.86 -3.59
N LEU A 119 24.27 20.84 -4.29
CA LEU A 119 25.69 20.65 -4.61
C LEU A 119 26.16 21.44 -5.85
N GLY A 120 25.26 22.14 -6.54
CA GLY A 120 25.58 22.84 -7.80
C GLY A 120 25.80 21.90 -8.98
N ASN A 121 25.32 20.65 -8.91
CA ASN A 121 25.41 19.68 -10.01
C ASN A 121 24.07 19.64 -10.77
N ASP A 122 23.85 20.66 -11.61
CA ASP A 122 22.59 20.84 -12.33
C ASP A 122 22.30 19.71 -13.32
N THR A 123 23.33 19.10 -13.90
CA THR A 123 23.19 17.95 -14.82
C THR A 123 22.52 16.75 -14.12
N GLN A 124 23.00 16.39 -12.91
CA GLN A 124 22.38 15.29 -12.17
C GLN A 124 21.03 15.71 -11.60
N ALA A 125 20.88 16.96 -11.13
CA ALA A 125 19.59 17.45 -10.66
C ALA A 125 18.51 17.31 -11.73
N GLU A 126 18.80 17.76 -12.96
CA GLU A 126 17.87 17.69 -14.08
C GLU A 126 17.57 16.25 -14.51
N ARG A 127 18.56 15.36 -14.47
CA ARG A 127 18.34 13.93 -14.69
C ARG A 127 17.28 13.39 -13.74
N TYR A 128 17.38 13.66 -12.44
CA TYR A 128 16.41 13.14 -11.47
C TYR A 128 15.05 13.83 -11.55
N ARG A 129 14.98 15.13 -11.91
CA ARG A 129 13.69 15.78 -12.22
C ARG A 129 12.99 15.11 -13.40
N SER A 130 13.74 14.79 -14.45
CA SER A 130 13.23 14.08 -15.62
C SER A 130 12.73 12.66 -15.28
N LEU A 131 13.46 11.92 -14.43
CA LEU A 131 13.04 10.60 -13.96
C LEU A 131 11.75 10.67 -13.14
N ARG A 132 11.68 11.60 -12.17
CA ARG A 132 10.48 11.84 -11.38
C ARG A 132 9.28 12.18 -12.24
N ALA A 133 9.44 13.08 -13.22
CA ALA A 133 8.37 13.47 -14.13
C ALA A 133 7.83 12.27 -14.94
N GLN A 134 8.72 11.41 -15.45
CA GLN A 134 8.33 10.18 -16.15
C GLN A 134 7.57 9.23 -15.23
N ARG A 135 8.04 9.05 -13.99
CA ARG A 135 7.39 8.17 -13.01
C ARG A 135 6.03 8.69 -12.58
N MET A 136 5.89 9.99 -12.32
CA MET A 136 4.59 10.62 -12.02
C MET A 136 3.60 10.46 -13.17
N ALA A 137 4.06 10.61 -14.42
CA ALA A 137 3.21 10.36 -15.59
C ALA A 137 2.76 8.89 -15.67
N ALA A 138 3.62 7.94 -15.31
CA ALA A 138 3.30 6.51 -15.28
C ALA A 138 2.37 6.15 -14.11
N LEU A 139 2.58 6.70 -12.91
CA LEU A 139 1.67 6.56 -11.77
C LEU A 139 0.26 7.02 -12.13
N ASN A 140 0.15 8.17 -12.80
CA ASN A 140 -1.12 8.72 -13.25
C ASN A 140 -1.78 7.85 -14.34
N ALA A 141 -1.01 7.37 -15.31
CA ALA A 141 -1.57 6.62 -16.43
C ALA A 141 -1.99 5.19 -16.04
N LEU A 142 -1.18 4.51 -15.23
CA LEU A 142 -1.34 3.08 -14.96
C LEU A 142 -2.00 2.78 -13.62
N LEU A 143 -1.68 3.55 -12.57
CA LEU A 143 -2.06 3.19 -11.20
C LEU A 143 -3.25 4.00 -10.70
N TRP A 144 -3.45 5.24 -11.15
CA TRP A 144 -4.60 6.04 -10.76
C TRP A 144 -5.92 5.49 -11.31
N ASP A 145 -6.92 5.32 -10.45
CA ASP A 145 -8.30 5.05 -10.85
C ASP A 145 -9.19 6.24 -10.52
N GLU A 146 -9.74 6.87 -11.56
CA GLU A 146 -10.51 8.11 -11.43
C GLU A 146 -11.86 7.88 -10.73
N GLN A 147 -12.46 6.69 -10.87
CA GLN A 147 -13.76 6.38 -10.30
C GLN A 147 -13.66 6.10 -8.80
N LYS A 148 -12.67 5.29 -8.40
CA LYS A 148 -12.37 5.00 -7.00
C LYS A 148 -11.70 6.19 -6.31
N GLY A 149 -10.97 7.01 -7.07
CA GLY A 149 -10.27 8.18 -6.54
C GLY A 149 -8.99 7.83 -5.79
N ALA A 150 -8.31 6.74 -6.14
CA ALA A 150 -7.08 6.30 -5.49
C ALA A 150 -6.14 5.61 -6.47
N TRP A 151 -4.92 5.30 -6.01
CA TRP A 151 -3.96 4.53 -6.80
C TRP A 151 -3.99 3.06 -6.44
N PHE A 152 -3.84 2.19 -7.42
CA PHE A 152 -3.94 0.74 -7.27
C PHE A 152 -2.75 0.07 -7.94
N ASP A 153 -2.38 -1.10 -7.43
CA ASP A 153 -1.39 -1.93 -8.11
C ASP A 153 -1.94 -2.34 -9.49
N TYR A 154 -1.03 -2.42 -10.46
CA TYR A 154 -1.37 -2.85 -11.82
C TYR A 154 -0.81 -4.26 -12.07
N ASP A 155 -1.70 -5.24 -12.24
CA ASP A 155 -1.33 -6.55 -12.76
C ASP A 155 -1.14 -6.44 -14.27
N VAL A 156 0.07 -6.77 -14.74
CA VAL A 156 0.44 -6.64 -16.16
C VAL A 156 -0.37 -7.56 -17.09
N GLU A 157 -1.05 -8.57 -16.54
CA GLU A 157 -1.89 -9.49 -17.29
C GLU A 157 -3.39 -9.22 -17.10
N ASN A 158 -3.81 -8.70 -15.94
CA ASN A 158 -5.22 -8.62 -15.54
C ASN A 158 -5.75 -7.19 -15.32
N GLY A 159 -4.89 -6.17 -15.33
CA GLY A 159 -5.25 -4.79 -15.03
C GLY A 159 -5.20 -4.46 -13.53
N LYS A 160 -5.90 -3.40 -13.10
CA LYS A 160 -5.80 -2.90 -11.72
C LYS A 160 -6.48 -3.83 -10.72
N ASN A 161 -5.81 -4.05 -9.59
CA ASN A 161 -6.42 -4.63 -8.40
C ASN A 161 -7.13 -3.53 -7.59
N LEU A 162 -8.46 -3.44 -7.67
CA LEU A 162 -9.25 -2.37 -7.03
C LEU A 162 -9.63 -2.64 -5.57
N GLU A 163 -9.03 -3.66 -4.95
CA GLU A 163 -9.13 -3.93 -3.52
C GLU A 163 -8.40 -2.87 -2.69
N PHE A 164 -8.87 -2.64 -1.47
CA PHE A 164 -8.28 -1.67 -0.57
C PHE A 164 -6.99 -2.21 0.06
N TYR A 165 -5.93 -1.42 -0.03
CA TYR A 165 -4.71 -1.56 0.75
C TYR A 165 -4.23 -0.17 1.19
N PRO A 166 -3.67 -0.02 2.41
CA PRO A 166 -3.07 1.26 2.82
C PRO A 166 -2.02 1.80 1.84
N SER A 167 -1.37 0.92 1.06
CA SER A 167 -0.45 1.31 -0.01
C SER A 167 -1.10 2.17 -1.09
N ASN A 168 -2.42 2.07 -1.32
CA ASN A 168 -3.14 2.89 -2.31
C ASN A 168 -2.92 4.40 -2.11
N LEU A 169 -2.61 4.80 -0.88
CA LEU A 169 -2.42 6.20 -0.47
C LEU A 169 -0.94 6.62 -0.37
N THR A 170 -0.01 5.71 -0.66
CA THR A 170 1.43 6.01 -0.62
C THR A 170 1.85 7.16 -1.53
N PRO A 171 1.21 7.45 -2.69
CA PRO A 171 1.54 8.64 -3.47
C PRO A 171 1.25 9.95 -2.73
N LEU A 172 0.24 10.00 -1.85
CA LEU A 172 0.01 11.18 -0.99
C LEU A 172 1.13 11.38 0.03
N TRP A 173 1.65 10.27 0.57
CA TRP A 173 2.80 10.28 1.49
C TRP A 173 4.08 10.72 0.79
N ALA A 174 4.34 10.16 -0.38
CA ALA A 174 5.50 10.46 -1.19
C ALA A 174 5.46 11.87 -1.80
N GLY A 175 4.28 12.50 -1.91
CA GLY A 175 4.10 13.75 -2.66
C GLY A 175 4.16 13.54 -4.17
N CYS A 176 3.80 12.35 -4.64
CA CYS A 176 4.03 11.87 -6.00
C CYS A 176 2.75 11.83 -6.82
N PHE A 177 2.17 13.02 -7.03
CA PHE A 177 0.96 13.23 -7.82
C PHE A 177 1.01 14.57 -8.54
N SER A 178 0.47 14.64 -9.75
CA SER A 178 0.57 15.83 -10.61
C SER A 178 -0.59 16.82 -10.44
N ASP A 179 -1.74 16.35 -9.97
CA ASP A 179 -2.95 17.16 -9.83
C ASP A 179 -3.35 17.24 -8.35
N PRO A 180 -3.42 18.44 -7.75
CA PRO A 180 -3.93 18.63 -6.39
C PRO A 180 -5.34 18.07 -6.15
N SER A 181 -6.16 17.93 -7.20
CA SER A 181 -7.50 17.33 -7.11
C SER A 181 -7.48 15.87 -6.66
N PHE A 182 -6.35 15.17 -6.85
CA PHE A 182 -6.19 13.78 -6.42
C PHE A 182 -6.22 13.65 -4.90
N VAL A 183 -5.81 14.69 -4.17
CA VAL A 183 -5.83 14.67 -2.71
C VAL A 183 -7.27 14.55 -2.20
N ASP A 184 -8.20 15.39 -2.64
CA ASP A 184 -9.60 15.33 -2.18
C ASP A 184 -10.30 14.03 -2.58
N LYS A 185 -9.92 13.43 -3.70
CA LYS A 185 -10.46 12.15 -4.15
C LYS A 185 -9.93 11.01 -3.28
N ALA A 186 -8.63 10.97 -3.02
CA ALA A 186 -7.99 9.93 -2.23
C ALA A 186 -8.35 10.00 -0.74
N LEU A 187 -8.56 11.20 -0.19
CA LEU A 187 -9.08 11.34 1.17
C LEU A 187 -10.53 10.84 1.28
N ARG A 188 -11.40 11.14 0.30
CA ARG A 188 -12.77 10.59 0.26
C ARG A 188 -12.78 9.07 0.10
N TYR A 189 -11.86 8.51 -0.68
CA TYR A 189 -11.67 7.07 -0.78
C TYR A 189 -11.33 6.46 0.58
N LEU A 190 -10.39 7.06 1.32
CA LEU A 190 -10.04 6.62 2.67
C LEU A 190 -11.22 6.73 3.65
N GLU A 191 -11.94 7.85 3.65
CA GLU A 191 -13.11 8.06 4.49
C GLU A 191 -14.21 7.03 4.21
N TYR A 192 -14.44 6.72 2.94
CA TYR A 192 -15.40 5.70 2.53
C TYR A 192 -15.00 4.33 3.08
N ASP A 193 -13.75 3.92 2.94
CA ASP A 193 -13.29 2.61 3.43
C ASP A 193 -13.46 2.50 4.96
N ILE A 194 -13.00 3.52 5.70
CA ILE A 194 -13.14 3.60 7.18
C ILE A 194 -14.62 3.55 7.59
N SER A 195 -15.49 4.29 6.90
CA SER A 195 -16.93 4.36 7.22
C SER A 195 -17.66 3.04 6.97
N ASN A 196 -17.13 2.18 6.10
CA ASN A 196 -17.66 0.85 5.83
C ASN A 196 -17.02 -0.25 6.70
N GLY A 197 -16.35 0.16 7.79
CA GLY A 197 -15.77 -0.74 8.79
C GLY A 197 -14.35 -1.21 8.47
N GLY A 198 -13.80 -0.85 7.31
CA GLY A 198 -12.55 -1.41 6.79
C GLY A 198 -12.63 -2.92 6.56
N GLN A 199 -11.78 -3.44 5.68
CA GLN A 199 -11.58 -4.89 5.57
C GLN A 199 -10.11 -5.22 5.87
N PRO A 200 -9.84 -6.19 6.74
CA PRO A 200 -8.47 -6.64 6.95
C PRO A 200 -7.91 -7.25 5.65
N GLY A 201 -6.58 -7.15 5.48
CA GLY A 201 -5.88 -7.97 4.51
C GLY A 201 -6.03 -9.46 4.83
N GLY A 202 -5.61 -10.34 3.92
CA GLY A 202 -5.69 -11.80 4.12
C GLY A 202 -4.67 -12.54 3.27
N GLY A 203 -4.87 -13.84 3.03
CA GLY A 203 -4.07 -14.63 2.08
C GLY A 203 -2.60 -14.84 2.45
N GLY A 204 -2.20 -14.43 3.65
CA GLY A 204 -0.83 -14.54 4.15
C GLY A 204 -0.51 -15.88 4.82
N GLU A 205 0.77 -16.09 5.12
CA GLU A 205 1.22 -17.20 5.98
C GLU A 205 0.76 -17.01 7.45
N TYR A 206 0.52 -15.77 7.87
CA TYR A 206 0.22 -15.40 9.25
C TYR A 206 -1.24 -14.98 9.45
N GLU A 207 -1.74 -15.14 10.68
CA GLU A 207 -3.00 -14.51 11.10
C GLU A 207 -2.89 -13.00 11.00
N VAL A 208 -3.95 -12.37 10.48
CA VAL A 208 -4.03 -10.91 10.34
C VAL A 208 -3.81 -10.25 11.69
N GLN A 209 -2.79 -9.39 11.78
CA GLN A 209 -2.50 -8.60 12.97
C GLN A 209 -2.99 -7.16 12.80
N GLU A 210 -3.46 -6.57 13.90
CA GLU A 210 -3.75 -5.13 13.94
C GLU A 210 -2.45 -4.33 14.09
N GLY A 211 -2.30 -3.32 13.23
CA GLY A 211 -1.21 -2.35 13.30
C GLY A 211 0.11 -2.85 12.72
N PHE A 212 0.61 -2.12 11.71
CA PHE A 212 1.93 -2.35 11.15
C PHE A 212 2.71 -1.02 11.11
N GLY A 213 3.97 -1.04 11.53
CA GLY A 213 4.73 0.19 11.84
C GLY A 213 4.72 1.25 10.73
N TRP A 214 4.98 0.86 9.48
CA TRP A 214 4.99 1.81 8.36
C TRP A 214 3.59 2.32 8.00
N THR A 215 2.54 1.50 8.15
CA THR A 215 1.14 1.96 7.95
C THR A 215 0.74 2.99 8.98
N ASN A 216 1.16 2.82 10.24
CA ASN A 216 0.95 3.81 11.29
C ASN A 216 1.71 5.11 10.98
N GLY A 217 2.96 5.01 10.52
CA GLY A 217 3.74 6.18 10.10
C GLY A 217 3.08 6.94 8.94
N MET A 218 2.50 6.21 7.98
CA MET A 218 1.71 6.81 6.91
C MET A 218 0.45 7.51 7.42
N ALA A 219 -0.33 6.83 8.26
CA ALA A 219 -1.55 7.40 8.84
C ALA A 219 -1.25 8.69 9.62
N LEU A 220 -0.20 8.70 10.45
CA LEU A 220 0.24 9.89 11.18
C LEU A 220 0.62 11.03 10.24
N MET A 221 1.35 10.75 9.16
CA MET A 221 1.70 11.76 8.16
C MET A 221 0.45 12.31 7.44
N LEU A 222 -0.51 11.45 7.10
CA LEU A 222 -1.73 11.87 6.42
C LEU A 222 -2.57 12.77 7.32
N LEU A 223 -2.65 12.44 8.61
CA LEU A 223 -3.30 13.29 9.63
C LEU A 223 -2.56 14.62 9.81
N ASP A 224 -1.23 14.61 9.85
CA ASP A 224 -0.42 15.84 9.99
C ASP A 224 -0.59 16.77 8.77
N ARG A 225 -0.56 16.22 7.56
CA ARG A 225 -0.57 16.99 6.31
C ARG A 225 -1.97 17.35 5.81
N TYR A 226 -2.97 16.51 6.07
CA TYR A 226 -4.31 16.63 5.49
C TYR A 226 -5.44 16.49 6.52
N GLY A 227 -5.14 16.48 7.81
CA GLY A 227 -6.14 16.30 8.87
C GLY A 227 -7.22 17.37 8.90
N ASP A 228 -6.93 18.58 8.41
CA ASP A 228 -7.91 19.67 8.25
C ASP A 228 -8.93 19.43 7.12
N ARG A 229 -8.61 18.53 6.19
CA ARG A 229 -9.47 18.13 5.07
C ARG A 229 -10.22 16.82 5.33
N LEU A 230 -9.81 16.07 6.35
CA LEU A 230 -10.50 14.86 6.78
C LEU A 230 -11.72 15.23 7.60
N THR A 231 -12.85 14.62 7.27
CA THR A 231 -14.07 14.72 8.06
C THR A 231 -14.11 13.57 9.06
N SER A 232 -14.44 13.87 10.32
CA SER A 232 -14.80 12.83 11.29
C SER A 232 -16.01 12.09 10.71
N GLY A 233 -15.83 10.85 10.27
CA GLY A 233 -16.89 9.95 9.80
C GLY A 233 -17.94 9.59 10.86
N THR A 234 -18.06 10.39 11.92
CA THR A 234 -19.01 10.19 13.00
C THR A 234 -19.63 11.53 13.43
N GLN A 235 -20.87 11.76 13.00
CA GLN A 235 -21.91 12.02 13.99
C GLN A 235 -21.99 10.78 14.89
N LEU A 236 -21.10 10.71 15.89
CA LEU A 236 -21.38 9.89 17.07
C LEU A 236 -22.59 10.56 17.72
N THR A 237 -23.79 10.13 17.32
CA THR A 237 -24.93 10.25 18.22
C THR A 237 -24.55 9.40 19.44
N LEU A 238 -24.01 10.05 20.46
CA LEU A 238 -24.16 9.60 21.83
C LEU A 238 -25.66 9.51 22.07
N GLN A 239 -26.26 8.38 21.68
CA GLN A 239 -27.49 7.93 22.31
C GLN A 239 -27.11 7.65 23.75
N VAL A 240 -27.16 8.69 24.58
CA VAL A 240 -27.43 8.51 26.00
C VAL A 240 -28.74 7.73 26.02
N PRO A 241 -28.76 6.47 26.49
CA PRO A 241 -30.02 5.75 26.57
C PRO A 241 -30.94 6.56 27.49
N HIS A 242 -32.04 7.05 26.94
CA HIS A 242 -33.15 7.63 27.68
C HIS A 242 -33.85 6.53 28.48
N TYR A 243 -33.15 5.89 29.41
CA TYR A 243 -33.71 5.03 30.44
C TYR A 243 -32.86 5.15 31.71
N LEU A 244 -32.85 6.34 32.29
CA LEU A 244 -32.65 6.57 33.72
C LEU A 244 -33.17 7.98 34.10
N VAL A 245 -34.38 8.30 33.65
CA VAL A 245 -35.26 9.20 34.38
C VAL A 245 -36.37 8.31 34.95
N VAL A 246 -35.99 7.45 35.90
CA VAL A 246 -36.97 6.86 36.81
C VAL A 246 -37.03 7.80 37.99
N ALA A 247 -38.17 8.47 38.08
CA ALA A 247 -38.60 9.25 39.22
C ALA A 247 -38.36 8.46 40.52
N LEU A 248 -37.54 9.00 41.41
CA LEU A 248 -37.61 8.68 42.83
C LEU A 248 -38.98 9.17 43.33
N PRO A 249 -39.88 8.27 43.79
CA PRO A 249 -41.07 8.71 44.48
C PRO A 249 -40.64 9.28 45.82
N LEU A 250 -40.95 10.55 46.00
CA LEU A 250 -40.92 11.27 47.27
C LEU A 250 -41.91 10.61 48.24
N GLN A 251 -41.50 9.57 48.98
CA GLN A 251 -42.25 9.04 50.11
C GLN A 251 -41.37 8.11 50.97
N LEU A 252 -40.70 8.69 51.96
CA LEU A 252 -40.77 8.24 53.36
C LEU A 252 -40.06 9.26 54.25
N LEU A 253 -40.88 10.10 54.88
CA LEU A 253 -40.54 10.91 56.04
C LEU A 253 -40.15 9.99 57.21
N LEU A 254 -39.04 10.35 57.85
CA LEU A 254 -38.80 10.40 59.30
C LEU A 254 -39.08 9.14 60.15
N SER A 255 -38.00 8.54 60.66
CA SER A 255 -37.86 7.91 61.99
C SER A 255 -36.48 7.22 62.04
N PHE A 256 -35.46 7.47 62.86
CA PHE A 256 -35.22 8.22 64.09
C PHE A 256 -33.72 8.63 64.14
N LEU A 257 -33.40 9.67 64.93
CA LEU A 257 -32.06 10.13 65.39
C LEU A 257 -31.23 9.02 66.09
N PRO A 258 -30.06 9.31 66.72
CA PRO A 258 -28.76 9.83 66.29
C PRO A 258 -27.60 8.84 66.60
N TRP A 259 -26.35 9.29 66.40
CA TRP A 259 -25.02 8.68 66.61
C TRP A 259 -24.41 8.01 65.37
#